data_AF-A0A257XM33-F1
#
_entry.id   AF-A0A257XM33-F1
#
_cell.length_a   1.000
_cell.length_b   1.000
_cell.length_c   1.000
_cell.angle_alpha   90.00
_cell.angle_beta   90.00
_cell.angle_gamma   90.00
#
_symmetry.space_group_name_H-M   'P 1'
#
loop_
_entity.id
_entity.type
_entity.pdbx_description
1 polymer ?
#
loop_
_entity_poly.entity_id
_entity_poly.type
_entity_poly.pdbx_seq_one_letter_code
_entity_poly.pdbx_strand_id
1 'polypeptide(L)'
;VPDDLAARVRTQPVYGMVRYGTRFGGWYLWPGYSVFDLSALATGLLDPAKLDFGTDTPRTLDTGGQNWRLLYRDLALETLARGQTQEVTLVDDDGERETYLMVDGWLHVGGAGHRGGGAAALDRVRAAYEADPTGLHGRLAATGVPILS
;
A
#
# COMPACT_ATOMS: atom_id res chain seq x y z
N VAL A 1 -7.56 -0.92 -17.49
CA VAL A 1 -8.94 -1.02 -16.95
C VAL A 1 -8.87 -0.58 -15.50
N PRO A 2 -9.82 0.23 -14.99
CA PRO A 2 -9.85 0.57 -13.57
C PRO A 2 -9.88 -0.69 -12.70
N ASP A 3 -9.16 -0.69 -11.58
CA ASP A 3 -9.15 -1.82 -10.64
C ASP A 3 -10.52 -1.95 -9.95
N ASP A 4 -10.94 -3.18 -9.63
CA ASP A 4 -12.16 -3.45 -8.87
C ASP A 4 -11.80 -3.66 -7.40
N LEU A 5 -11.71 -2.55 -6.66
CA LEU A 5 -11.36 -2.57 -5.23
C LEU A 5 -12.42 -3.31 -4.39
N ALA A 6 -13.68 -3.30 -4.81
CA ALA A 6 -14.75 -4.02 -4.10
C ALA A 6 -14.54 -5.54 -4.23
N ALA A 7 -14.08 -6.02 -5.38
CA ALA A 7 -13.75 -7.43 -5.56
C ALA A 7 -12.64 -7.92 -4.60
N ARG A 8 -11.71 -7.04 -4.20
CA ARG A 8 -10.59 -7.39 -3.30
C ARG A 8 -11.03 -7.71 -1.86
N VAL A 9 -12.16 -7.12 -1.43
CA VAL A 9 -12.72 -7.28 -0.07
C VAL A 9 -14.03 -8.08 -0.05
N ARG A 10 -14.42 -8.68 -1.18
CA ARG A 10 -15.68 -9.43 -1.27
C ARG A 10 -15.73 -10.66 -0.36
N THR A 11 -14.58 -11.27 -0.05
CA THR A 11 -14.48 -12.51 0.75
C THR A 11 -13.66 -12.33 2.03
N GLN A 12 -13.19 -11.12 2.30
CA GLN A 12 -12.39 -10.78 3.48
C GLN A 12 -12.60 -9.31 3.86
N PRO A 13 -12.61 -8.95 5.15
CA PRO A 13 -13.01 -7.61 5.59
C PRO A 13 -12.00 -6.51 5.21
N VAL A 14 -10.75 -6.90 4.92
CA VAL A 14 -9.64 -5.99 4.63
C VAL A 14 -8.71 -6.59 3.59
N TYR A 15 -8.07 -5.76 2.77
CA TYR A 15 -7.09 -6.17 1.77
C TYR A 15 -6.03 -5.07 1.58
N GLY A 16 -4.77 -5.41 1.31
CA GLY A 16 -3.75 -4.40 1.04
C GLY A 16 -2.32 -4.87 1.23
N MET A 17 -1.39 -3.90 1.31
CA MET A 17 0.02 -4.15 1.59
C MET A 17 0.21 -4.49 3.08
N VAL A 18 0.66 -5.71 3.36
CA VAL A 18 1.02 -6.13 4.72
C VAL A 18 2.41 -5.60 5.07
N ARG A 19 2.55 -5.05 6.28
CA ARG A 19 3.83 -4.71 6.90
C ARG A 19 3.87 -5.29 8.31
N TYR A 20 5.08 -5.45 8.83
CA TYR A 20 5.34 -6.11 10.11
C TYR A 20 6.02 -5.17 11.10
N GLY A 21 5.65 -5.33 12.37
CA GLY A 21 6.39 -4.74 13.47
C GLY A 21 7.68 -5.51 13.72
N THR A 22 8.75 -4.78 14.03
CA THR A 22 10.04 -5.36 14.44
C THR A 22 10.11 -5.67 15.94
N ARG A 23 9.14 -5.22 16.72
CA ARG A 23 9.08 -5.40 18.18
C ARG A 23 7.73 -5.93 18.64
N PHE A 24 7.75 -6.88 19.57
CA PHE A 24 6.55 -7.50 20.17
C PHE A 24 5.55 -8.12 19.17
N GLY A 25 6.01 -8.39 17.95
CA GLY A 25 5.21 -8.92 16.86
C GLY A 25 4.09 -7.99 16.39
N GLY A 26 3.24 -8.53 15.53
CA GLY A 26 2.11 -7.83 14.94
C GLY A 26 2.36 -7.44 13.49
N TRP A 27 1.26 -7.26 12.79
CA TRP A 27 1.21 -6.87 11.39
C TRP A 27 0.14 -5.81 11.18
N TYR A 28 0.21 -5.07 10.09
CA TYR A 28 -0.79 -4.07 9.76
C TYR A 28 -0.86 -3.90 8.25
N LEU A 29 -2.01 -3.42 7.77
CA LEU A 29 -2.09 -2.93 6.41
C LEU A 29 -1.59 -1.49 6.36
N TRP A 30 -0.64 -1.24 5.47
CA TRP A 30 -0.10 0.09 5.27
C TRP A 30 -1.11 0.99 4.54
N PRO A 31 -1.47 2.17 5.08
CA PRO A 31 -2.52 3.03 4.52
C PRO A 31 -2.24 3.61 3.13
N GLY A 32 -0.99 3.58 2.67
CA GLY A 32 -0.67 3.91 1.28
C GLY A 32 -1.27 2.93 0.27
N TYR A 33 -1.64 1.71 0.70
CA TYR A 33 -2.45 0.77 -0.07
C TYR A 33 -3.18 -0.20 0.87
N SER A 34 -4.39 0.19 1.29
CA SER A 34 -5.30 -0.65 2.07
C SER A 34 -6.76 -0.36 1.72
N VAL A 35 -7.56 -1.43 1.73
CA VAL A 35 -8.98 -1.45 1.34
C VAL A 35 -9.75 -2.13 2.44
N PHE A 36 -10.90 -1.56 2.82
CA PHE A 36 -11.75 -2.05 3.90
C PHE A 36 -13.19 -2.16 3.41
N ASP A 37 -13.84 -3.29 3.69
CA ASP A 37 -15.30 -3.38 3.60
C ASP A 37 -15.90 -2.90 4.92
N LEU A 38 -16.29 -1.64 4.98
CA LEU A 38 -16.83 -1.03 6.20
C LEU A 38 -18.16 -1.67 6.65
N SER A 39 -18.93 -2.23 5.71
CA SER A 39 -20.17 -2.93 6.04
C SER A 39 -19.85 -4.27 6.70
N ALA A 40 -18.91 -5.04 6.15
CA ALA A 40 -18.44 -6.27 6.78
C ALA A 40 -17.83 -6.01 8.16
N LEU A 41 -17.03 -4.95 8.33
CA LEU A 41 -16.48 -4.58 9.64
C LEU A 41 -17.59 -4.33 10.67
N ALA A 42 -18.64 -3.60 10.30
CA ALA A 42 -19.76 -3.28 11.16
C ALA A 42 -20.62 -4.49 11.58
N THR A 43 -20.52 -5.62 10.87
CA THR A 43 -21.30 -6.85 11.17
C THR A 43 -20.74 -7.70 12.32
N GLY A 44 -19.67 -7.27 12.98
CA GLY A 44 -19.19 -7.95 14.19
C GLY A 44 -17.69 -7.85 14.47
N LEU A 45 -16.93 -7.10 13.68
CA LEU A 45 -15.49 -6.92 13.90
C LEU A 45 -15.20 -5.64 14.66
N LEU A 46 -15.66 -4.50 14.16
CA LEU A 46 -15.63 -3.23 14.87
C LEU A 46 -16.60 -2.22 14.26
N ASP A 47 -16.91 -1.19 15.04
CA ASP A 47 -17.47 0.06 14.50
C ASP A 47 -16.41 0.75 13.61
N PRO A 48 -16.66 0.94 12.30
CA PRO A 48 -15.71 1.59 11.39
C PRO A 48 -15.25 2.98 11.85
N ALA A 49 -16.06 3.70 12.63
CA ALA A 49 -15.68 5.00 13.19
C ALA A 49 -14.52 4.92 14.21
N LYS A 50 -14.17 3.71 14.66
CA LYS A 50 -13.05 3.45 15.58
C LYS A 50 -11.75 3.11 14.87
N LEU A 51 -11.72 3.01 13.53
CA LEU A 51 -10.46 2.81 12.81
C LEU A 51 -9.48 3.93 13.18
N ASP A 52 -8.27 3.53 13.58
CA ASP A 52 -7.19 4.42 13.99
C ASP A 52 -5.97 4.20 13.09
N PHE A 53 -5.72 5.18 12.22
CA PHE A 53 -4.61 5.18 11.28
C PHE A 53 -3.32 5.79 11.88
N GLY A 54 -3.27 6.01 13.19
CA GLY A 54 -2.04 6.36 13.91
C GLY A 54 -1.03 5.20 13.99
N THR A 55 0.15 5.52 14.54
CA THR A 55 1.27 4.58 14.76
C THR A 55 1.12 3.82 16.09
N ASP A 56 1.44 2.52 16.13
CA ASP A 56 1.68 1.78 17.39
C ASP A 56 3.20 1.73 17.63
N THR A 57 3.73 2.81 18.23
CA THR A 57 5.18 2.97 18.48
C THR A 57 5.79 1.81 19.28
N PRO A 58 5.16 1.31 20.38
CA PRO A 58 5.68 0.14 21.09
C PRO A 58 5.95 -1.06 20.18
N ARG A 59 5.03 -1.38 19.26
CA ARG A 59 5.17 -2.48 18.28
C ARG A 59 5.94 -2.11 17.02
N THR A 60 6.40 -0.86 16.91
CA THR A 60 7.02 -0.32 15.69
C THR A 60 6.14 -0.46 14.45
N LEU A 61 4.82 -0.36 14.62
CA LEU A 61 3.89 -0.29 13.51
C LEU A 61 3.72 1.18 13.11
N ASP A 62 4.00 1.49 11.85
CA ASP A 62 3.87 2.84 11.29
C ASP A 62 2.38 3.27 11.20
N THR A 63 2.10 4.33 10.46
CA THR A 63 0.77 4.80 10.07
C THR A 63 -0.13 3.61 9.74
N GLY A 64 -1.30 3.51 10.38
CA GLY A 64 -2.20 2.36 10.30
C GLY A 64 -2.02 1.32 11.42
N GLY A 65 -0.97 1.44 12.22
CA GLY A 65 -0.58 0.47 13.24
C GLY A 65 -1.53 0.35 14.43
N GLN A 66 -2.23 1.42 14.81
CA GLN A 66 -3.16 1.39 15.94
C GLN A 66 -4.36 0.46 15.72
N ASN A 67 -4.70 0.17 14.45
CA ASN A 67 -5.67 -0.85 14.09
C ASN A 67 -5.24 -2.28 14.47
N TRP A 68 -3.97 -2.53 14.85
CA TRP A 68 -3.53 -3.84 15.33
C TRP A 68 -4.39 -4.35 16.48
N ARG A 69 -4.62 -3.53 17.50
CA ARG A 69 -5.37 -3.92 18.71
C ARG A 69 -6.87 -3.95 18.49
N LEU A 70 -7.36 -3.22 17.49
CA LEU A 70 -8.78 -3.04 17.22
C LEU A 70 -9.32 -4.06 16.21
N LEU A 71 -8.46 -4.54 15.31
CA LEU A 71 -8.86 -5.34 14.16
C LEU A 71 -7.85 -6.45 13.85
N TYR A 72 -6.62 -6.09 13.51
CA TYR A 72 -5.73 -7.04 12.81
C TYR A 72 -5.28 -8.22 13.68
N ARG A 73 -5.15 -8.05 15.00
CA ARG A 73 -4.74 -9.15 15.89
C ARG A 73 -5.72 -10.32 15.92
N ASP A 74 -6.98 -10.05 15.59
CA ASP A 74 -8.06 -11.02 15.64
C ASP A 74 -8.32 -11.64 14.24
N LEU A 75 -7.54 -11.24 13.23
CA LEU A 75 -7.59 -11.79 11.87
C LEU A 75 -6.45 -12.79 11.62
N ALA A 76 -6.79 -13.91 10.99
CA ALA A 76 -5.85 -14.95 10.57
C ALA A 76 -5.07 -14.55 9.30
N LEU A 77 -3.93 -13.87 9.47
CA LEU A 77 -3.11 -13.31 8.37
C LEU A 77 -2.75 -14.32 7.29
N GLU A 78 -2.47 -15.56 7.68
CA GLU A 78 -2.10 -16.66 6.80
C GLU A 78 -3.21 -17.04 5.81
N THR A 79 -4.46 -16.69 6.12
CA THR A 79 -5.63 -16.95 5.27
C THR A 79 -6.06 -15.74 4.43
N LEU A 80 -5.54 -14.55 4.75
CA LEU A 80 -5.89 -13.32 4.04
C LEU A 80 -5.12 -13.22 2.72
N ALA A 81 -5.85 -12.92 1.64
CA ALA A 81 -5.22 -12.41 0.43
C ALA A 81 -4.58 -11.05 0.74
N ARG A 82 -3.43 -10.79 0.13
CA ARG A 82 -2.63 -9.58 0.33
C ARG A 82 -2.18 -9.02 -1.00
N GLY A 83 -1.96 -7.71 -1.04
CA GLY A 83 -1.46 -7.04 -2.24
C GLY A 83 -0.07 -7.53 -2.61
N GLN A 84 0.19 -7.69 -3.90
CA GLN A 84 1.51 -8.05 -4.41
C GLN A 84 2.38 -6.79 -4.45
N THR A 85 3.48 -6.83 -3.71
CA THR A 85 4.41 -5.71 -3.57
C THR A 85 5.66 -5.92 -4.40
N GLN A 86 6.10 -4.89 -5.11
CA GLN A 86 7.33 -4.88 -5.88
C GLN A 86 8.01 -3.51 -5.83
N GLU A 87 9.33 -3.52 -5.93
CA GLU A 87 10.12 -2.33 -6.22
C GLU A 87 10.24 -2.19 -7.73
N VAL A 88 9.99 -0.98 -8.24
CA VAL A 88 10.16 -0.65 -9.65
C VAL A 88 11.10 0.53 -9.79
N THR A 89 11.92 0.56 -10.82
CA THR A 89 12.84 1.67 -11.07
C THR A 89 12.34 2.51 -12.25
N LEU A 90 12.23 3.81 -12.03
CA LEU A 90 12.05 4.79 -13.09
C LEU A 90 13.41 5.38 -13.47
N VAL A 91 13.63 5.48 -14.77
CA VAL A 91 14.78 6.16 -15.36
C VAL A 91 14.26 7.38 -16.10
N ASP A 92 14.80 8.57 -15.82
CA ASP A 92 14.43 9.77 -16.59
C ASP A 92 15.30 9.91 -17.85
N ASP A 93 15.05 10.98 -18.60
CA ASP A 93 15.75 11.26 -19.86
C ASP A 93 17.26 11.53 -19.66
N ASP A 94 17.65 11.99 -18.47
CA ASP A 94 19.06 12.21 -18.08
C ASP A 94 19.75 10.90 -17.63
N GLY A 95 19.00 9.79 -17.54
CA GLY A 95 19.50 8.48 -17.12
C GLY A 95 19.56 8.28 -15.62
N GLU A 96 19.08 9.25 -14.83
CA GLU A 96 19.00 9.12 -13.37
C GLU A 96 18.00 8.03 -12.99
N ARG A 97 18.24 7.36 -11.86
CA ARG A 97 17.45 6.19 -11.44
C ARG A 97 16.82 6.44 -10.09
N GLU A 98 15.52 6.20 -9.99
CA GLU A 98 14.81 6.28 -8.71
C GLU A 98 13.89 5.07 -8.53
N THR A 99 13.88 4.52 -7.32
CA THR A 99 13.10 3.34 -6.96
C THR A 99 11.78 3.76 -6.30
N TYR A 100 10.71 3.12 -6.74
CA TYR A 100 9.35 3.34 -6.28
C TYR A 100 8.74 2.02 -5.81
N LEU A 101 7.79 2.12 -4.89
CA LEU A 101 6.97 0.99 -4.48
C LEU A 101 5.78 0.87 -5.45
N MET A 102 5.46 -0.35 -5.87
CA MET A 102 4.22 -0.66 -6.58
C MET A 102 3.48 -1.79 -5.85
N VAL A 103 2.16 -1.64 -5.69
CA VAL A 103 1.29 -2.65 -5.07
C VAL A 103 0.10 -2.94 -5.98
N ASP A 104 -0.05 -4.20 -6.41
CA ASP A 104 -1.08 -4.62 -7.39
C ASP A 104 -1.17 -3.74 -8.65
N GLY A 105 -0.03 -3.20 -9.09
CA GLY A 105 0.02 -2.28 -10.23
C GLY A 105 -0.23 -0.81 -9.89
N TRP A 106 -0.52 -0.46 -8.64
CA TRP A 106 -0.60 0.91 -8.17
C TRP A 106 0.77 1.42 -7.77
N LEU A 107 1.30 2.42 -8.48
CA LEU A 107 2.57 3.05 -8.16
C LEU A 107 2.38 4.04 -7.00
N HIS A 108 3.20 3.90 -5.95
CA HIS A 108 3.22 4.83 -4.84
C HIS A 108 4.29 5.90 -5.03
N VAL A 109 3.87 7.16 -4.98
CA VAL A 109 4.77 8.32 -4.93
C VAL A 109 4.84 8.84 -3.51
N GLY A 110 5.96 8.58 -2.84
CA GLY A 110 6.19 8.99 -1.46
C GLY A 110 6.31 10.51 -1.32
N GLY A 111 5.95 11.04 -0.14
CA GLY A 111 6.18 12.45 0.18
C GLY A 111 5.32 13.47 -0.58
N ALA A 112 4.43 13.05 -1.50
CA ALA A 112 3.61 13.96 -2.29
C ALA A 112 2.70 14.88 -1.43
N GLY A 113 2.30 14.41 -0.24
CA GLY A 113 1.56 15.21 0.75
C GLY A 113 2.41 16.00 1.75
N HIS A 114 3.74 15.84 1.74
CA HIS A 114 4.65 16.56 2.63
C HIS A 114 5.19 17.80 1.91
N ARG A 115 5.19 18.97 2.57
CA ARG A 115 5.62 20.24 1.98
C ARG A 115 7.03 20.11 1.37
N GLY A 116 7.10 20.00 0.05
CA GLY A 116 8.33 19.96 -0.76
C GLY A 116 8.99 18.60 -0.94
N GLY A 117 8.65 17.57 -0.15
CA GLY A 117 9.39 16.31 -0.14
C GLY A 117 9.15 15.40 -1.35
N GLY A 118 7.92 15.37 -1.89
CA GLY A 118 7.56 14.47 -3.00
C GLY A 118 7.25 15.17 -4.32
N ALA A 119 7.45 16.49 -4.43
CA ALA A 119 7.13 17.22 -5.66
C ALA A 119 7.99 16.76 -6.84
N ALA A 120 9.32 16.63 -6.64
CA ALA A 120 10.23 16.14 -7.67
C ALA A 120 9.92 14.70 -8.10
N ALA A 121 9.60 13.82 -7.16
CA ALA A 121 9.20 12.44 -7.45
C ALA A 121 7.88 12.39 -8.24
N LEU A 122 6.91 13.25 -7.89
CA LEU A 122 5.64 13.35 -8.61
C LEU A 122 5.85 13.87 -10.05
N ASP A 123 6.69 14.90 -10.22
CA ASP A 123 7.00 15.45 -11.54
C ASP A 123 7.73 14.43 -12.42
N ARG A 124 8.66 13.65 -11.84
CA ARG A 124 9.34 12.54 -12.53
C ARG A 124 8.34 11.49 -13.02
N VAL A 125 7.45 11.03 -12.15
CA VAL A 125 6.43 10.03 -12.50
C VAL A 125 5.47 10.59 -13.56
N ARG A 126 5.08 11.86 -13.44
CA ARG A 126 4.23 12.53 -14.43
C ARG A 126 4.90 12.59 -15.79
N ALA A 127 6.15 13.06 -15.86
CA ALA A 127 6.91 13.13 -17.11
C ALA A 127 7.03 11.76 -17.78
N ALA A 128 7.36 10.71 -17.01
CA ALA A 128 7.43 9.34 -17.51
C ALA A 128 6.08 8.85 -18.05
N TYR A 129 4.96 9.21 -17.39
CA TYR A 129 3.62 8.83 -17.83
C TYR A 129 3.20 9.61 -19.08
N GLU A 130 3.50 10.90 -19.16
CA GLU A 130 3.19 11.72 -20.34
C GLU A 130 3.99 11.29 -21.58
N ALA A 131 5.25 10.85 -21.39
CA ALA A 131 6.07 10.31 -22.46
C ALA A 131 5.56 8.95 -22.98
N ASP A 132 4.96 8.12 -22.11
CA ASP A 132 4.35 6.85 -22.53
C ASP A 132 3.17 6.43 -21.64
N PRO A 133 1.96 6.96 -21.91
CA PRO A 133 0.79 6.75 -21.07
C PRO A 133 0.25 5.31 -21.15
N THR A 134 0.62 4.55 -22.19
CA THR A 134 0.09 3.21 -22.44
C THR A 134 1.05 2.10 -22.06
N GLY A 135 2.36 2.32 -22.19
CA GLY A 135 3.38 1.31 -21.97
C GLY A 135 4.15 1.47 -20.65
N LEU A 136 4.10 2.63 -19.98
CA LEU A 136 4.83 2.84 -18.73
C LEU A 136 4.48 1.79 -17.67
N HIS A 137 3.18 1.59 -17.44
CA HIS A 137 2.69 0.65 -16.44
C HIS A 137 3.16 -0.78 -16.73
N GLY A 138 2.99 -1.23 -17.99
CA GLY A 138 3.41 -2.57 -18.42
C GLY A 138 4.91 -2.77 -18.28
N ARG A 139 5.73 -1.77 -18.61
CA ARG A 139 7.18 -1.83 -18.40
C ARG A 139 7.55 -1.96 -16.93
N LEU A 140 7.01 -1.08 -16.08
CA LEU A 140 7.30 -1.10 -14.65
C LEU A 140 6.91 -2.44 -14.02
N ALA A 141 5.73 -2.96 -14.35
CA ALA A 141 5.27 -4.25 -13.87
C ALA A 141 6.14 -5.43 -14.37
N ALA A 142 6.66 -5.35 -15.60
CA ALA A 142 7.53 -6.40 -16.16
C ALA A 142 8.95 -6.41 -15.56
N THR A 143 9.44 -5.25 -15.10
CA THR A 143 10.79 -5.10 -14.54
C THR A 143 10.82 -5.07 -13.01
N GLY A 144 9.67 -5.13 -12.37
CA GLY A 144 9.57 -5.00 -10.92
C GLY A 144 10.20 -6.18 -10.20
N VAL A 145 10.89 -5.88 -9.09
CA VAL A 145 11.48 -6.88 -8.21
C VAL A 145 10.51 -7.14 -7.05
N PRO A 146 9.99 -8.36 -6.88
CA PRO A 146 9.08 -8.66 -5.78
C PRO A 146 9.72 -8.39 -4.41
N ILE A 147 8.97 -7.70 -3.54
CA ILE A 147 9.33 -7.55 -2.12
C ILE A 147 8.71 -8.74 -1.39
N LEU A 148 9.55 -9.62 -0.86
CA LEU A 148 9.09 -10.72 -0.02
C LEU A 148 8.76 -10.17 1.37
N SER A 149 7.46 -10.16 1.71
CA SER A 149 6.94 -9.77 3.02
C SER A 149 6.77 -10.98 3.93
#